data_AF-A0A9X9A161-F1
#
_entry.id   AF-A0A9X9A161-F1
#
_cell.length_a   1.000
_cell.length_b   1.000
_cell.length_c   1.000
_cell.angle_alpha   90.00
_cell.angle_beta   90.00
_cell.angle_gamma   90.00
#
_symmetry.space_group_name_H-M   'P 1'
#
loop_
_entity.id
_entity.type
_entity.pdbx_description
1 polymer ?
#
loop_
_entity_poly.entity_id
_entity_poly.type
_entity_poly.pdbx_seq_one_letter_code
_entity_poly.pdbx_strand_id
1 'polypeptide(L)' 'FGRISIAFAALGVLRTCLEICGNHVLHRSAFGNSLIDHGMISHMITDMGVDLEASILLSLEACKAKNEHRADATEKI' A
#
# COMPACT_ATOMS: atom_id res chain seq x y z
N PHE A 1 -11.19 16.67 -7.16
CA PHE A 1 -10.15 15.62 -7.08
C PHE A 1 -9.74 15.29 -5.64
N GLY A 2 -10.35 15.92 -4.61
CA GLY A 2 -9.86 15.86 -3.23
C GLY A 2 -9.67 14.46 -2.65
N ARG A 3 -10.67 13.57 -2.80
CA ARG A 3 -10.58 12.19 -2.28
C ARG A 3 -9.48 11.38 -2.96
N ILE A 4 -9.40 11.48 -4.29
CA ILE A 4 -8.36 10.81 -5.10
C ILE A 4 -6.97 11.33 -4.71
N SER A 5 -6.78 12.65 -4.57
CA SER A 5 -5.48 13.20 -4.18
C SER A 5 -5.02 12.74 -2.79
N ILE A 6 -5.95 12.62 -1.83
CA ILE A 6 -5.64 12.10 -0.49
C ILE A 6 -5.26 10.61 -0.56
N ALA A 7 -5.96 9.81 -1.36
CA ALA A 7 -5.63 8.40 -1.56
C ALA A 7 -4.19 8.24 -2.10
N PHE A 8 -3.82 8.99 -3.14
CA PHE A 8 -2.45 8.94 -3.67
C PHE A 8 -1.39 9.44 -2.69
N ALA A 9 -1.70 10.45 -1.86
CA ALA A 9 -0.79 10.87 -0.80
C ALA A 9 -0.58 9.75 0.25
N ALA A 10 -1.65 9.08 0.67
CA ALA A 10 -1.59 7.96 1.60
C ALA A 10 -0.80 6.76 1.02
N LEU A 11 -0.98 6.47 -0.28
CA LEU A 11 -0.19 5.45 -0.98
C LEU A 11 1.32 5.72 -0.93
N GLY A 12 1.73 6.97 -1.09
CA GLY A 12 3.15 7.35 -0.95
C GLY A 12 3.70 7.09 0.45
N VAL A 13 2.90 7.36 1.48
CA VAL A 13 3.25 7.07 2.89
C VAL A 13 3.36 5.56 3.12
N LEU A 14 2.39 4.78 2.66
CA LEU A 14 2.40 3.31 2.77
C LEU A 14 3.63 2.70 2.08
N ARG A 15 3.96 3.17 0.87
CA ARG A 15 5.16 2.72 0.14
C ARG A 15 6.44 2.99 0.91
N THR A 16 6.59 4.20 1.44
CA THR A 16 7.76 4.57 2.25
C THR A 16 7.84 3.75 3.54
N CYS A 17 6.70 3.51 4.19
CA CYS A 17 6.61 2.67 5.37
C CYS A 17 7.10 1.24 5.07
N LEU A 18 6.61 0.63 3.99
CA LEU A 18 7.02 -0.71 3.57
C LEU A 18 8.51 -0.79 3.24
N GLU A 19 9.08 0.22 2.57
CA GLU A 19 10.52 0.28 2.29
C GLU A 19 11.36 0.33 3.57
N ILE A 20 10.96 1.17 4.54
CA ILE A 20 11.65 1.30 5.83
C ILE A 20 11.54 -0.01 6.64
N CYS A 21 10.33 -0.55 6.75
CA CYS A 21 10.07 -1.81 7.46
C CYS A 21 10.82 -2.97 6.81
N GLY A 22 10.75 -3.10 5.49
CA GLY A 22 11.46 -4.11 4.71
C GLY A 22 12.97 -4.04 4.95
N ASN A 23 13.56 -2.85 4.85
CA ASN A 23 14.98 -2.67 5.13
C ASN A 23 15.34 -3.05 6.58
N HIS A 24 14.50 -2.70 7.55
CA HIS A 24 14.73 -3.07 8.95
C HIS A 24 14.71 -4.58 9.16
N VAL A 25 13.69 -5.29 8.67
CA VAL A 25 13.53 -6.73 8.91
C VAL A 25 14.56 -7.58 8.18
N LEU A 26 15.15 -7.07 7.10
CA LEU A 26 16.23 -7.73 6.37
C LEU A 26 17.56 -7.69 7.12
N HIS A 27 17.86 -6.57 7.79
CA HIS A 27 19.16 -6.33 8.45
C HIS A 27 19.15 -6.63 9.95
N ARG A 28 17.99 -6.60 10.59
CA ARG A 28 17.87 -6.86 12.03
C ARG A 28 17.80 -8.36 12.27
N SER A 29 18.67 -8.87 13.13
CA SER A 29 18.61 -10.23 13.63
C SER A 29 18.08 -10.31 15.06
N ALA A 30 17.31 -11.35 15.34
CA ALA A 30 16.85 -11.74 16.68
C ALA A 30 16.66 -13.26 16.72
N PHE A 31 16.75 -13.85 17.92
CA PHE A 31 16.56 -15.29 18.12
C PHE A 31 17.40 -16.18 17.19
N GLY A 32 18.59 -15.71 16.82
CA GLY A 32 19.55 -16.46 15.99
C GLY A 32 19.37 -16.34 14.48
N ASN A 33 18.33 -15.66 13.97
CA ASN A 33 18.09 -15.47 12.53
C ASN A 33 17.74 -14.01 12.19
N SER A 34 17.62 -13.66 10.91
CA SER A 34 17.08 -12.36 10.51
C SER A 34 15.59 -12.29 10.87
N LEU A 35 15.07 -11.08 11.14
CA LEU A 35 13.65 -10.91 11.47
C LEU A 35 12.75 -11.39 10.33
N ILE A 36 13.17 -11.20 9.08
CA ILE A 36 12.41 -11.67 7.91
C ILE A 36 12.23 -13.19 7.87
N ASP A 37 13.13 -13.97 8.48
CA ASP A 37 13.06 -15.44 8.50
C ASP A 37 11.96 -15.94 9.46
N HIS A 38 11.41 -15.05 10.29
CA HIS A 38 10.35 -15.38 11.22
C HIS A 38 9.02 -15.26 10.49
N GLY A 39 8.29 -16.38 10.35
CA GLY A 39 7.07 -16.45 9.53
C GLY A 39 6.01 -15.39 9.83
N MET A 40 5.84 -14.98 11.11
CA MET A 40 4.91 -13.90 11.48
C MET A 40 5.33 -12.54 10.90
N ILE A 41 6.62 -12.23 10.91
CA ILE A 41 7.16 -10.98 10.36
C ILE A 41 7.08 -10.99 8.84
N SER A 42 7.46 -12.11 8.21
CA SER A 42 7.34 -12.30 6.77
C SER A 42 5.90 -12.12 6.28
N HIS A 43 4.93 -12.71 6.97
CA HIS A 43 3.52 -12.57 6.65
C HIS A 43 3.05 -11.11 6.78
N MET A 44 3.42 -10.42 7.87
CA MET A 44 3.07 -9.00 8.07
C MET A 44 3.60 -8.10 6.93
N ILE A 45 4.85 -8.29 6.51
CA ILE A 45 5.43 -7.52 5.40
C ILE A 45 4.75 -7.87 4.07
N THR A 46 4.42 -9.15 3.87
CA THR A 46 3.71 -9.62 2.68
C THR A 46 2.33 -8.98 2.59
N ASP A 47 1.56 -8.99 3.68
CA ASP A 47 0.22 -8.40 3.73
C ASP A 47 0.26 -6.89 3.46
N MET A 48 1.22 -6.18 4.07
CA MET A 48 1.44 -4.75 3.78
C MET A 48 1.72 -4.49 2.30
N GLY A 49 2.51 -5.36 1.66
CA GLY A 49 2.79 -5.28 0.22
C GLY A 49 1.56 -5.54 -0.65
N VAL A 50 0.77 -6.56 -0.30
CA VAL A 50 -0.48 -6.89 -0.99
C VAL A 50 -1.49 -5.74 -0.88
N ASP A 51 -1.67 -5.18 0.31
CA ASP A 51 -2.59 -4.06 0.54
C ASP A 51 -2.16 -2.80 -0.22
N LEU A 52 -0.86 -2.53 -0.31
CA LEU A 52 -0.33 -1.41 -1.09
C LEU A 52 -0.67 -1.57 -2.58
N GLU A 53 -0.38 -2.72 -3.18
CA GLU A 53 -0.66 -2.98 -4.59
C GLU A 53 -2.17 -2.96 -4.88
N ALA A 54 -2.99 -3.55 -4.01
CA ALA A 54 -4.44 -3.48 -4.11
C ALA A 54 -4.94 -2.03 -4.07
N SER A 55 -4.42 -1.22 -3.15
CA SER A 55 -4.80 0.18 -3.00
C SER A 55 -4.36 1.04 -4.20
N ILE A 56 -3.20 0.75 -4.81
CA ILE A 56 -2.75 1.38 -6.05
C ILE A 56 -3.73 1.06 -7.19
N LEU A 57 -4.07 -0.22 -7.38
CA LEU A 57 -4.99 -0.67 -8.42
C LEU A 57 -6.37 0.00 -8.28
N LEU A 58 -6.93 0.03 -7.06
CA LEU A 58 -8.20 0.69 -6.77
C LEU A 58 -8.16 2.20 -7.04
N SER A 59 -7.06 2.86 -6.66
CA SER A 59 -6.90 4.31 -6.90
C SER A 59 -6.76 4.64 -8.37
N LEU A 60 -6.08 3.80 -9.16
CA LEU A 60 -5.98 3.94 -10.61
C LEU A 60 -7.32 3.69 -11.29
N GLU A 61 -8.09 2.68 -10.86
CA GLU A 61 -9.42 2.43 -11.41
C GLU A 61 -10.38 3.58 -11.09
N ALA A 62 -10.32 4.15 -9.89
CA ALA A 62 -11.09 5.34 -9.53
C ALA A 62 -10.74 6.56 -10.43
N CYS A 63 -9.46 6.75 -10.75
CA CYS A 63 -9.03 7.76 -11.72
C CYS A 63 -9.61 7.52 -13.12
N LYS A 64 -9.55 6.28 -13.61
CA LYS A 64 -10.10 5.91 -14.92
C LYS A 64 -11.61 6.13 -14.97
N ALA A 65 -12.34 5.61 -13.99
CA ALA A 65 -13.79 5.73 -13.92
C ALA A 65 -14.22 7.21 -13.87
N LYS A 66 -13.46 8.06 -13.16
CA LYS A 66 -13.69 9.51 -13.16
C LYS A 66 -13.43 10.15 -14.52
N ASN A 67 -12.34 9.77 -15.21
CA ASN A 67 -12.00 10.29 -16.53
C ASN A 67 -13.03 9.88 -17.60
N GLU A 68 -13.62 8.70 -17.44
CA GLU A 68 -14.68 8.16 -18.30
C GLU A 68 -16.08 8.67 -17.92
N HIS A 69 -16.20 9.56 -16.93
CA HIS A 69 -17.48 10.07 -16.41
C HIS A 69 -18.48 8.98 -16.02
N ARG A 70 -17.99 7.81 -15.55
CA ARG A 70 -18.89 6.73 -15.12
C ARG A 70 -19.71 7.18 -13.89
N ALA A 71 -20.96 6.72 -13.81
CA ALA A 71 -21.93 7.14 -12.81
C ALA A 71 -21.60 6.69 -11.37
N ASP A 72 -20.71 5.72 -11.22
CA ASP A 72 -20.15 5.25 -9.95
C ASP A 72 -18.97 6.11 -9.46
N ALA A 73 -18.34 6.89 -10.35
CA ALA A 73 -17.19 7.73 -10.06
C ALA A 73 -17.53 9.20 -9.77
N THR A 74 -18.71 9.65 -10.17
CA THR A 74 -19.22 10.97 -9.81
C THR A 74 -19.76 10.92 -8.38
N GLU A 75 -19.12 11.69 -7.49
CA GLU A 75 -19.78 12.18 -6.28
C GLU A 75 -21.16 12.70 -6.73
N LYS A 76 -22.24 12.01 -6.36
CA LYS A 76 -23.58 12.60 -6.42
C LYS A 76 -23.55 13.78 -5.46
N ILE A 77 -23.39 14.98 -6.01
CA ILE A 77 -23.57 16.24 -5.31
C ILE A 77 -25.08 16.52 -5.26
#